data_AF-A0A370ESN6-F1
#
_entry.id   AF-A0A370ESN6-F1
#
_cell.length_a   1.000
_cell.length_b   1.000
_cell.length_c   1.000
_cell.angle_alpha   90.00
_cell.angle_beta   90.00
_cell.angle_gamma   90.00
#
_symmetry.space_group_name_H-M   'P 1'
#
loop_
_entity.id
_entity.type
_entity.pdbx_description
1 polymer ?
#
loop_
_entity_poly.entity_id
_entity_poly.type
_entity_poly.pdbx_seq_one_letter_code
_entity_poly.pdbx_strand_id
1 'polypeptide(L)'
;MFNRFLKRKAAIVENTDPDRIFVENVRSFFNIPTRWARFLCDMAVRQGILRKKYSIECGNEECGRIIKSYDRKSDIPEKIVCRTCELEGYPKFEFETDKLNIVEYYQYIENGK
;
A
#
# COMPACT_ATOMS: atom_id res chain seq x y z
N MET A 1 4.34 14.91 -29.76
CA MET A 1 4.87 14.61 -28.41
C MET A 1 3.83 14.76 -27.29
N PHE A 2 3.00 15.81 -27.29
CA PHE A 2 1.96 16.05 -26.24
C PHE A 2 1.01 14.85 -25.99
N ASN A 3 0.57 14.18 -27.06
CA ASN A 3 -0.31 13.00 -26.95
C ASN A 3 0.31 11.82 -26.18
N ARG A 4 1.64 11.67 -26.17
CA ARG A 4 2.29 10.56 -25.46
C ARG A 4 2.38 10.83 -23.95
N PHE A 5 2.52 12.10 -23.57
CA PHE A 5 2.50 12.54 -22.16
C PHE A 5 1.10 12.44 -21.57
N LEU A 6 0.07 12.87 -22.30
CA LEU A 6 -1.33 12.73 -21.87
C LEU A 6 -1.74 11.26 -21.70
N LYS A 7 -1.38 10.39 -22.67
CA LYS A 7 -1.64 8.95 -22.56
C LYS A 7 -0.94 8.28 -21.37
N ARG A 8 0.31 8.68 -21.07
CA ARG A 8 1.03 8.14 -19.89
C ARG A 8 0.38 8.56 -18.58
N LYS A 9 -0.07 9.81 -18.46
CA LYS A 9 -0.77 10.29 -17.26
C LYS A 9 -2.14 9.65 -17.10
N ALA A 10 -2.89 9.50 -18.18
CA ALA A 10 -4.18 8.80 -18.17
C ALA A 10 -4.03 7.35 -17.70
N ALA A 11 -3.04 6.61 -18.22
CA ALA A 11 -2.76 5.25 -17.77
C ALA A 11 -2.35 5.18 -16.29
N ILE A 12 -1.58 6.15 -15.78
CA ILE A 12 -1.22 6.19 -14.37
C ILE A 12 -2.47 6.43 -13.51
N VAL A 13 -3.36 7.34 -13.92
CA VAL A 13 -4.61 7.62 -13.19
C VAL A 13 -5.57 6.43 -13.26
N GLU A 14 -5.77 5.82 -14.43
CA GLU A 14 -6.62 4.63 -14.60
C GLU A 14 -6.14 3.43 -13.78
N ASN A 15 -4.83 3.27 -13.58
CA ASN A 15 -4.25 2.19 -12.79
C ASN A 15 -3.97 2.57 -11.32
N THR A 16 -4.22 3.82 -10.93
CA THR A 16 -4.05 4.24 -9.53
C THR A 16 -5.37 4.04 -8.82
N ASP A 17 -5.48 2.93 -8.12
CA ASP A 17 -6.55 2.70 -7.17
C ASP A 17 -6.50 3.80 -6.08
N PRO A 18 -7.55 4.64 -5.92
CA PRO A 18 -7.57 5.68 -4.89
C PRO A 18 -7.46 5.11 -3.46
N ASP A 19 -7.75 3.83 -3.26
CA ASP A 19 -7.55 3.14 -1.99
C ASP A 19 -6.09 2.72 -1.74
N ARG A 20 -5.25 2.67 -2.80
CA ARG A 20 -3.84 2.25 -2.72
C ARG A 20 -2.92 3.11 -3.60
N ILE A 21 -2.58 4.28 -3.09
CA ILE A 21 -1.65 5.22 -3.69
C ILE A 21 -0.22 4.88 -3.23
N PHE A 22 0.62 4.43 -4.15
CA PHE A 22 2.05 4.21 -3.89
C PHE A 22 2.86 5.47 -4.20
N VAL A 23 4.03 5.62 -3.55
CA VAL A 23 4.95 6.75 -3.80
C VAL A 23 5.38 6.76 -5.26
N GLU A 24 5.52 5.59 -5.87
CA GLU A 24 5.90 5.37 -7.25
C GLU A 24 4.85 5.92 -8.23
N ASN A 25 3.55 5.82 -7.89
CA ASN A 25 2.46 6.38 -8.68
C ASN A 25 2.54 7.91 -8.67
N VAL A 26 2.72 8.50 -7.49
CA VAL A 26 2.89 9.96 -7.31
C VAL A 26 4.14 10.45 -8.06
N ARG A 27 5.25 9.74 -7.89
CA ARG A 27 6.52 10.01 -8.60
C ARG A 27 6.32 10.03 -10.11
N SER A 28 5.65 9.03 -10.65
CA SER A 28 5.43 8.86 -12.09
C SER A 28 4.43 9.88 -12.64
N PHE A 29 3.40 10.22 -11.86
CA PHE A 29 2.37 11.17 -12.25
C PHE A 29 2.91 12.61 -12.33
N PHE A 30 3.63 13.04 -11.30
CA PHE A 30 4.22 14.38 -11.23
C PHE A 30 5.59 14.47 -11.93
N ASN A 31 6.17 13.33 -12.31
CA ASN A 31 7.52 13.23 -12.89
C ASN A 31 8.59 13.92 -12.01
N ILE A 32 8.55 13.61 -10.72
CA ILE A 32 9.45 14.16 -9.70
C ILE A 32 10.34 13.06 -9.10
N PRO A 33 11.45 13.40 -8.41
CA PRO A 33 12.23 12.41 -7.68
C PRO A 33 11.44 11.75 -6.53
N THR A 34 11.76 10.50 -6.20
CA THR A 34 11.09 9.72 -5.14
C THR A 34 11.08 10.44 -3.79
N ARG A 35 12.17 11.16 -3.46
CA ARG A 35 12.26 11.96 -2.23
C ARG A 35 11.16 13.01 -2.15
N TRP A 36 10.88 13.70 -3.25
CA TRP A 36 9.83 14.71 -3.33
C TRP A 36 8.44 14.10 -3.39
N ALA A 37 8.27 12.98 -4.10
CA ALA A 37 7.01 12.24 -4.10
C ALA A 37 6.61 11.78 -2.69
N ARG A 38 7.57 11.19 -1.95
CA ARG A 38 7.36 10.80 -0.55
C ARG A 38 7.03 12.00 0.33
N PHE A 39 7.77 13.10 0.17
CA PHE A 39 7.51 14.33 0.91
C PHE A 39 6.09 14.86 0.67
N LEU A 40 5.60 14.85 -0.57
CA LEU A 40 4.22 15.24 -0.89
C LEU A 40 3.19 14.31 -0.23
N CYS A 41 3.41 12.98 -0.28
CA CYS A 41 2.54 12.03 0.41
C CYS A 41 2.50 12.29 1.92
N ASP A 42 3.67 12.46 2.55
CA ASP A 42 3.77 12.72 3.99
C ASP A 42 3.11 14.07 4.37
N MET A 43 3.24 15.10 3.52
CA MET A 43 2.53 16.36 3.70
C MET A 43 1.01 16.19 3.62
N ALA A 44 0.53 15.46 2.61
CA ALA A 44 -0.90 15.20 2.44
C ALA A 44 -1.47 14.38 3.61
N VAL A 45 -0.66 13.49 4.21
CA VAL A 45 -1.03 12.80 5.47
C VAL A 45 -1.19 13.79 6.62
N ARG A 46 -0.25 14.73 6.80
CA ARG A 46 -0.35 15.77 7.85
C ARG A 46 -1.54 16.70 7.65
N GLN A 47 -1.94 16.93 6.40
CA GLN A 47 -3.10 17.74 6.05
C GLN A 47 -4.43 16.97 6.17
N GLY A 48 -4.41 15.68 6.52
CA GLY A 48 -5.62 14.85 6.65
C GLY A 48 -6.27 14.48 5.32
N ILE A 49 -5.53 14.60 4.21
CA ILE A 49 -6.00 14.23 2.86
C ILE A 49 -5.73 12.76 2.59
N LEU A 50 -4.56 12.28 3.02
CA LEU A 50 -4.14 10.88 2.89
C LEU A 50 -4.01 10.23 4.27
N ARG A 51 -4.16 8.91 4.31
CA ARG A 51 -3.77 8.10 5.46
C ARG A 51 -2.67 7.14 5.06
N LYS A 52 -1.64 7.05 5.89
CA LYS A 52 -0.59 6.04 5.70
C LYS A 52 -1.09 4.67 6.18
N LYS A 53 -0.85 3.64 5.38
CA LYS A 53 -1.27 2.26 5.65
C LYS A 53 -0.11 1.29 5.45
N TYR A 54 -0.15 0.21 6.23
CA TYR A 54 0.78 -0.91 6.17
C TYR A 54 -0.01 -2.19 6.03
N SER A 55 0.07 -2.85 4.89
CA SER A 55 -0.55 -4.15 4.66
C SER A 55 0.47 -5.26 4.75
N ILE A 56 0.08 -6.37 5.38
CA ILE A 56 0.91 -7.56 5.51
C ILE A 56 0.38 -8.63 4.57
N GLU A 57 1.24 -9.12 3.70
CA GLU A 57 0.90 -10.20 2.78
C GLU A 57 1.18 -11.58 3.40
N CYS A 58 0.35 -12.56 3.04
CA CYS A 58 0.53 -13.93 3.46
C CYS A 58 1.81 -14.52 2.87
N GLY A 59 2.61 -15.17 3.70
CA GLY A 59 3.87 -15.80 3.29
C GLY A 59 3.70 -17.13 2.56
N ASN A 60 2.47 -17.64 2.40
CA ASN A 60 2.21 -18.81 1.57
C ASN A 60 2.07 -18.39 0.10
N GLU A 61 2.86 -19.02 -0.77
CA GLU A 61 2.86 -18.77 -2.21
C GLU A 61 1.47 -18.98 -2.84
N GLU A 62 0.71 -19.96 -2.36
CA GLU A 62 -0.65 -20.24 -2.86
C GLU A 62 -1.70 -19.23 -2.40
N CYS A 63 -1.46 -18.54 -1.29
CA CYS A 63 -2.41 -17.56 -0.77
C CYS A 63 -2.13 -16.17 -1.33
N GLY A 64 -0.93 -15.61 -1.06
CA GLY A 64 -0.54 -14.27 -1.50
C GLY A 64 -1.47 -13.11 -1.11
N ARG A 65 -2.52 -13.36 -0.30
CA ARG A 65 -3.52 -12.37 0.09
C ARG A 65 -2.99 -11.47 1.19
N ILE A 66 -3.58 -10.27 1.30
CA ILE A 66 -3.34 -9.40 2.46
C ILE A 66 -4.04 -10.01 3.67
N ILE A 67 -3.28 -10.29 4.72
CA ILE A 67 -3.80 -10.80 5.99
C ILE A 67 -4.53 -9.68 6.73
N LYS A 68 -3.87 -8.53 6.88
CA LYS A 68 -4.39 -7.38 7.61
C LYS A 68 -3.65 -6.10 7.25
N SER A 69 -4.33 -4.97 7.43
CA SER A 69 -3.79 -3.63 7.23
C SER A 69 -3.77 -2.85 8.56
N TYR A 70 -2.75 -2.04 8.76
CA TYR A 70 -2.50 -1.24 9.96
C TYR A 70 -2.22 0.21 9.60
N ASP A 71 -2.49 1.12 10.54
CA ASP A 71 -2.26 2.55 10.36
C ASP A 71 -0.85 2.99 10.77
N ARG A 72 -0.23 2.23 11.67
CA ARG A 72 1.15 2.47 12.14
C ARG A 72 1.94 1.18 12.07
N LYS A 73 3.22 1.30 11.75
CA LYS A 73 4.15 0.16 11.75
C LYS A 73 4.31 -0.45 13.15
N SER A 74 4.18 0.36 14.21
CA SER A 74 4.21 -0.09 15.61
C SER A 74 3.02 -0.96 16.01
N ASP A 75 1.90 -0.86 15.29
CA ASP A 75 0.67 -1.59 15.61
C ASP A 75 0.71 -3.01 15.03
N ILE A 76 1.76 -3.33 14.26
CA ILE A 76 1.99 -4.63 13.66
C ILE A 76 2.52 -5.59 14.73
N PRO A 77 1.81 -6.71 15.02
CA PRO A 77 2.27 -7.69 15.99
C PRO A 77 3.48 -8.47 15.46
N GLU A 78 4.31 -9.00 16.36
CA GLU A 78 5.46 -9.84 16.00
C GLU A 78 5.05 -11.12 15.28
N LYS A 79 3.88 -11.66 15.61
CA LYS A 79 3.29 -12.83 14.98
C LYS A 79 1.91 -12.51 14.43
N ILE A 80 1.62 -13.04 13.24
CA ILE A 80 0.33 -12.86 12.58
C ILE A 80 -0.19 -14.19 12.05
N VAL A 81 -1.50 -14.36 12.15
CA VAL A 81 -2.21 -15.54 11.65
C VAL A 81 -3.02 -15.19 10.42
N CYS A 82 -2.79 -15.91 9.33
CA CYS A 82 -3.64 -15.87 8.15
C CYS A 82 -4.86 -16.78 8.35
N ARG A 83 -6.00 -16.18 8.72
CA ARG A 83 -7.27 -16.92 8.92
C ARG A 83 -7.73 -17.66 7.67
N THR A 84 -7.41 -17.15 6.47
CA THR A 84 -7.72 -17.85 5.22
C THR A 84 -6.96 -19.17 5.13
N CYS A 85 -5.63 -19.15 5.37
CA CYS A 85 -4.83 -20.36 5.34
C CYS A 85 -5.21 -21.35 6.45
N GLU A 86 -5.59 -20.84 7.63
CA GLU A 86 -6.13 -21.65 8.72
C GLU A 86 -7.42 -22.37 8.30
N LEU A 87 -8.36 -21.67 7.66
CA LEU A 87 -9.64 -22.23 7.20
C LEU A 87 -9.48 -23.18 6.01
N GLU A 88 -8.54 -22.92 5.11
CA GLU A 88 -8.22 -23.77 3.97
C GLU A 88 -7.37 -25.00 4.39
N GLY A 89 -6.97 -25.09 5.66
CA GLY A 89 -6.25 -26.25 6.21
C GLY A 89 -4.78 -26.32 5.82
N TYR A 90 -4.16 -25.19 5.46
CA TYR A 90 -2.73 -25.15 5.16
C TYR A 90 -1.91 -25.47 6.42
N PRO A 91 -0.78 -26.19 6.29
CA PRO A 91 0.06 -26.55 7.43
C PRO A 91 0.76 -25.35 8.07
N LYS A 92 0.96 -24.27 7.31
CA LYS A 92 1.60 -23.03 7.76
C LYS A 92 0.60 -21.88 7.62
N PHE A 93 0.11 -21.36 8.74
CA PHE A 93 -0.83 -20.23 8.76
C PHE A 93 -0.43 -19.15 9.79
N GLU A 94 0.50 -19.46 10.69
CA GLU A 94 1.14 -18.52 11.61
C GLU A 94 2.52 -18.13 11.08
N PHE A 95 2.79 -16.84 11.07
CA PHE A 95 4.01 -16.27 10.52
C PHE A 95 4.61 -15.25 11.49
N GLU A 96 5.93 -15.21 11.53
CA GLU A 96 6.66 -14.08 12.12
C GLU A 96 6.63 -12.94 11.10
N THR A 97 6.21 -11.76 11.56
CA THR A 97 5.90 -10.64 10.66
C THR A 97 7.15 -10.01 10.03
N ASP A 98 8.30 -10.16 10.67
CA ASP A 98 9.61 -9.74 10.13
C ASP A 98 10.01 -10.51 8.87
N LYS A 99 9.49 -11.73 8.70
CA LYS A 99 9.70 -12.60 7.52
C LYS A 99 8.66 -12.40 6.44
N LEU A 100 7.67 -11.53 6.65
CA LEU A 100 6.60 -11.26 5.70
C LEU A 100 6.82 -9.96 4.92
N ASN A 101 6.23 -9.88 3.74
CA ASN A 101 6.24 -8.67 2.95
C ASN A 101 5.28 -7.64 3.55
N ILE A 102 5.82 -6.49 3.98
CA ILE A 102 5.04 -5.36 4.49
C ILE A 102 4.99 -4.30 3.40
N VAL A 103 3.81 -4.12 2.83
CA VAL A 103 3.53 -3.15 1.78
C VAL A 103 3.07 -1.84 2.38
N GLU A 104 3.85 -0.78 2.16
CA GLU A 104 3.50 0.59 2.54
C GLU A 104 2.77 1.30 1.40
N TYR A 105 1.63 1.91 1.69
CA TYR A 105 0.87 2.71 0.73
C TYR A 105 0.09 3.81 1.45
N TYR A 106 -0.52 4.70 0.66
CA TYR A 106 -1.36 5.79 1.12
C TYR A 106 -2.78 5.57 0.61
N GLN A 107 -3.77 5.91 1.44
CA GLN A 107 -5.19 5.81 1.10
C GLN A 107 -5.79 7.21 1.12
N TYR A 108 -6.60 7.55 0.11
CA TYR A 108 -7.34 8.81 0.11
C TYR A 108 -8.44 8.81 1.18
N ILE A 109 -8.56 9.91 1.92
CA ILE A 109 -9.63 10.08 2.91
C ILE A 109 -10.73 10.90 2.23
N GLU A 110 -11.82 10.25 1.83
CA GLU A 110 -12.91 10.88 1.07
C GLU A 110 -13.66 11.98 1.85
N ASN A 111 -13.49 12.03 3.19
CA ASN A 111 -14.01 13.07 4.06
C ASN A 111 -12.97 13.40 5.13
N GLY A 112 -12.16 14.45 4.93
CA GLY A 112 -11.22 14.93 5.94
C GLY A 112 -11.96 15.36 7.22
N LYS A 113 -12.00 14.46 8.21
CA LYS A 113 -12.29 14.71 9.62
C LYS A 113 -11.45 13.77 10.48
#